data_AF-A0A2N2IEU2-F1
#
_entry.id   AF-A0A2N2IEU2-F1
#
_cell.length_a   1.000
_cell.length_b   1.000
_cell.length_c   1.000
_cell.angle_alpha   90.00
_cell.angle_beta   90.00
_cell.angle_gamma   90.00
#
_symmetry.space_group_name_H-M   'P 1'
#
loop_
_entity.id
_entity.type
_entity.pdbx_description
1 polymer ?
#
loop_
_entity_poly.entity_id
_entity_poly.type
_entity_poly.pdbx_seq_one_letter_code
_entity_poly.pdbx_strand_id
1 'polypeptide(L)'
;MDTSLIPRSVLFGDPDRARARLSPDGKNLSFISPKNGVLNVWVAPALEPGKARALTSETERSIVFYLWAYDNRHIVFGKDKGGDENWQLVAVDVESGAQRALTPEQGVRAQVLHTSPGRPSEFLVGLNDRDPKWHDVYRVDVATGKRELVRKNEDGFAGFIADDGFRLRLGIKQRPDGSDAYFDPAAVGKKKDEPLFVVPHEDAVTTTPIGLDPQGR
;
A
#
# COMPACT_ATOMS: atom_id res chain seq x y z
N MET A 1 -17.80 -11.75 -43.11
CA MET A 1 -17.18 -11.22 -41.89
C MET A 1 -17.55 -12.15 -40.77
N ASP A 2 -16.56 -12.66 -40.04
CA ASP A 2 -16.83 -13.46 -38.84
C ASP A 2 -17.52 -12.55 -37.81
N THR A 3 -18.62 -13.04 -37.24
CA THR A 3 -19.46 -12.35 -36.24
C THR A 3 -19.41 -13.05 -34.88
N SER A 4 -18.43 -13.94 -34.68
CA SER A 4 -18.25 -14.64 -33.42
C SER A 4 -18.08 -13.65 -32.27
N LEU A 5 -18.87 -13.84 -31.22
CA LEU A 5 -18.83 -13.01 -30.03
C LEU A 5 -17.57 -13.33 -29.22
N ILE A 6 -16.90 -12.30 -28.70
CA ILE A 6 -15.79 -12.47 -27.76
C ILE A 6 -16.32 -13.22 -26.53
N PRO A 7 -15.71 -14.36 -26.13
CA PRO A 7 -16.16 -15.09 -24.94
C PRO A 7 -16.09 -14.20 -23.70
N ARG A 8 -17.12 -14.26 -22.84
CA ARG A 8 -17.16 -13.49 -21.58
C ARG A 8 -15.94 -13.75 -20.69
N SER A 9 -15.39 -14.95 -20.70
CA SER A 9 -14.17 -15.30 -19.97
C SER A 9 -12.95 -14.48 -20.40
N VAL A 10 -12.89 -14.02 -21.66
CA VAL A 10 -11.83 -13.13 -22.14
C VAL A 10 -11.99 -11.71 -21.62
N LEU A 11 -13.23 -11.26 -21.38
CA LEU A 11 -13.53 -9.90 -20.91
C LEU A 11 -13.57 -9.78 -19.38
N PHE A 12 -13.97 -10.84 -18.69
CA PHE A 12 -14.26 -10.82 -17.24
C PHE A 12 -13.43 -11.84 -16.44
N GLY A 13 -12.52 -12.57 -17.09
CA GLY A 13 -11.59 -13.47 -16.42
C GLY A 13 -10.46 -12.72 -15.73
N ASP A 14 -9.71 -13.45 -14.90
CA ASP A 14 -8.47 -12.93 -14.33
C ASP A 14 -7.47 -12.57 -15.45
N PRO A 15 -6.67 -11.50 -15.27
CA PRO A 15 -5.63 -11.16 -16.22
C PRO A 15 -4.52 -12.21 -16.21
N ASP A 16 -3.93 -12.51 -17.38
CA ASP A 16 -2.76 -13.38 -17.46
C ASP A 16 -1.61 -12.84 -16.59
N ARG A 17 -1.37 -11.53 -16.66
CA ARG A 17 -0.39 -10.79 -15.85
C ARG A 17 -0.87 -9.37 -15.60
N ALA A 18 -0.75 -8.89 -14.37
CA ALA A 18 -1.08 -7.52 -13.98
C ALA A 18 -0.08 -6.93 -13.00
N ARG A 19 -0.09 -5.60 -12.85
CA ARG A 19 0.70 -4.86 -11.86
C ARG A 19 2.20 -5.19 -11.88
N ALA A 20 2.78 -5.31 -13.05
CA ALA A 20 4.20 -5.61 -13.18
C ALA A 20 5.06 -4.53 -12.50
N ARG A 21 6.09 -4.95 -11.76
CA ARG A 21 7.04 -4.07 -11.09
C ARG A 21 8.45 -4.65 -11.16
N LEU A 22 9.44 -3.78 -11.34
CA LEU A 22 10.83 -4.14 -11.10
C LEU A 22 11.15 -4.07 -9.59
N SER A 23 12.08 -4.90 -9.13
CA SER A 23 12.75 -4.66 -7.86
C SER A 23 13.50 -3.31 -7.92
N PRO A 24 13.76 -2.66 -6.78
CA PRO A 24 14.43 -1.36 -6.74
C PRO A 24 15.82 -1.35 -7.40
N ASP A 25 16.55 -2.47 -7.35
CA ASP A 25 17.81 -2.69 -8.06
C ASP A 25 17.67 -3.14 -9.52
N GLY A 26 16.44 -3.32 -10.01
CA GLY A 26 16.11 -3.72 -11.37
C GLY A 26 16.40 -5.18 -11.71
N LYS A 27 16.87 -6.01 -10.76
CA LYS A 27 17.28 -7.40 -11.04
C LYS A 27 16.12 -8.38 -11.16
N ASN A 28 15.00 -8.10 -10.52
CA ASN A 28 13.82 -8.96 -10.53
C ASN A 28 12.63 -8.27 -11.19
N LEU A 29 11.89 -9.01 -12.00
CA LEU A 29 10.55 -8.64 -12.45
C LEU A 29 9.55 -9.40 -11.58
N SER A 30 8.57 -8.68 -11.09
CA SER A 30 7.42 -9.22 -10.37
C SER A 30 6.13 -8.85 -11.08
N PHE A 31 5.10 -9.66 -10.92
CA PHE A 31 3.75 -9.38 -11.41
C PHE A 31 2.73 -10.23 -10.66
N ILE A 32 1.46 -9.85 -10.75
CA ILE A 32 0.34 -10.67 -10.30
C ILE A 32 -0.13 -11.56 -11.44
N SER A 33 -0.32 -12.85 -11.19
CA SER A 33 -0.82 -13.82 -12.18
C SER A 33 -1.54 -14.99 -11.49
N PRO A 34 -2.52 -15.64 -12.15
CA PRO A 34 -3.24 -16.77 -11.57
C PRO A 34 -2.34 -17.95 -11.22
N LYS A 35 -2.55 -18.52 -10.04
CA LYS A 35 -2.11 -19.86 -9.65
C LYS A 35 -3.35 -20.63 -9.23
N ASN A 36 -3.74 -21.64 -10.02
CA ASN A 36 -4.98 -22.41 -9.81
C ASN A 36 -6.25 -21.53 -9.72
N GLY A 37 -6.34 -20.49 -10.55
CA GLY A 37 -7.50 -19.59 -10.59
C GLY A 37 -7.56 -18.53 -9.48
N VAL A 38 -6.48 -18.37 -8.70
CA VAL A 38 -6.37 -17.30 -7.70
C VAL A 38 -5.12 -16.46 -7.97
N LEU A 39 -5.27 -15.14 -8.01
CA LEU A 39 -4.17 -14.23 -8.29
C LEU A 39 -3.13 -14.24 -7.17
N ASN A 40 -1.88 -14.48 -7.56
CA ASN A 40 -0.73 -14.58 -6.68
C ASN A 40 0.41 -13.68 -7.17
N VAL A 41 1.38 -13.39 -6.31
CA VAL A 41 2.61 -12.70 -6.72
C VAL A 41 3.57 -13.71 -7.35
N TRP A 42 4.10 -13.37 -8.51
CA TRP A 42 5.12 -14.11 -9.24
C TRP A 42 6.39 -13.27 -9.36
N VAL A 43 7.55 -13.93 -9.39
CA VAL A 43 8.86 -13.28 -9.56
C VAL A 43 9.72 -14.06 -10.56
N ALA A 44 10.48 -13.34 -11.37
CA ALA A 44 11.48 -13.83 -12.31
C ALA A 44 12.73 -12.92 -12.29
N PRO A 45 13.89 -13.38 -12.75
CA PRO A 45 14.96 -12.47 -13.17
C PRO A 45 14.41 -11.49 -14.22
N ALA A 46 14.73 -10.21 -14.11
CA ALA A 46 14.08 -9.15 -14.90
C ALA A 46 14.22 -9.35 -16.42
N LEU A 47 15.36 -9.88 -16.85
CA LEU A 47 15.67 -10.15 -18.26
C LEU A 47 15.24 -11.55 -18.72
N GLU A 48 14.67 -12.37 -17.82
CA GLU A 48 14.24 -13.74 -18.12
C GLU A 48 12.82 -14.01 -17.60
N PRO A 49 11.79 -13.27 -18.05
CA PRO A 49 10.42 -13.39 -17.53
C PRO A 49 9.79 -14.77 -17.74
N GLY A 50 10.33 -15.61 -18.63
CA GLY A 50 9.93 -17.01 -18.81
C GLY A 50 10.32 -17.93 -17.65
N LYS A 51 11.25 -17.52 -16.78
CA LYS A 51 11.67 -18.24 -15.56
C LYS A 51 10.85 -17.85 -14.33
N ALA A 52 9.68 -17.24 -14.52
CA ALA A 52 8.83 -16.81 -13.42
C ALA A 52 8.39 -18.01 -12.57
N ARG A 53 8.41 -17.82 -11.25
CA ARG A 53 7.81 -18.73 -10.28
C ARG A 53 6.81 -17.99 -9.40
N ALA A 54 5.79 -18.69 -8.94
CA ALA A 54 4.90 -18.15 -7.93
C ALA A 54 5.68 -17.97 -6.62
N LEU A 55 5.67 -16.74 -6.10
CA LEU A 55 6.25 -16.41 -4.81
C LEU A 55 5.25 -16.65 -3.67
N THR A 56 3.96 -16.48 -3.94
CA THR A 56 2.87 -16.76 -2.98
C THR A 56 2.02 -17.97 -3.42
N SER A 57 1.14 -18.41 -2.52
CA SER A 57 0.26 -19.56 -2.75
C SER A 57 -1.12 -19.38 -2.11
N GLU A 58 -1.69 -18.18 -2.20
CA GLU A 58 -3.06 -17.90 -1.78
C GLU A 58 -4.06 -18.72 -2.60
N THR A 59 -5.04 -19.33 -1.92
CA THR A 59 -6.05 -20.22 -2.52
C THR A 59 -7.48 -19.75 -2.32
N GLU A 60 -7.71 -18.74 -1.47
CA GLU A 60 -9.07 -18.28 -1.14
C GLU A 60 -9.39 -16.92 -1.77
N ARG A 61 -8.48 -15.95 -1.63
CA ARG A 61 -8.66 -14.59 -2.13
C ARG A 61 -7.46 -14.16 -2.96
N SER A 62 -7.75 -13.50 -4.07
CA SER A 62 -6.77 -12.96 -4.99
C SER A 62 -5.97 -11.82 -4.36
N ILE A 63 -4.65 -11.85 -4.49
CA ILE A 63 -3.80 -10.70 -4.17
C ILE A 63 -4.04 -9.63 -5.22
N VAL A 64 -4.54 -8.47 -4.79
CA VAL A 64 -4.88 -7.36 -5.69
C VAL A 64 -3.87 -6.22 -5.66
N PHE A 65 -2.90 -6.19 -4.74
CA PHE A 65 -1.79 -5.23 -4.77
C PHE A 65 -0.57 -5.78 -4.03
N TYR A 66 0.61 -5.25 -4.40
CA TYR A 66 1.86 -5.49 -3.69
C TYR A 66 2.85 -4.34 -3.96
N LEU A 67 3.87 -4.25 -3.12
CA LEU A 67 4.97 -3.30 -3.17
C LEU A 67 6.30 -3.99 -2.87
N TRP A 68 7.36 -3.57 -3.53
CA TRP A 68 8.72 -3.95 -3.14
C TRP A 68 9.16 -3.13 -1.94
N ALA A 69 9.86 -3.78 -1.01
CA ALA A 69 10.75 -3.08 -0.11
C ALA A 69 12.03 -2.65 -0.86
N TYR A 70 12.60 -1.53 -0.44
CA TYR A 70 13.83 -0.97 -1.00
C TYR A 70 15.08 -1.81 -0.67
N ASP A 71 14.95 -2.85 0.16
CA ASP A 71 15.99 -3.82 0.46
C ASP A 71 16.21 -4.90 -0.61
N ASN A 72 15.45 -4.86 -1.72
CA ASN A 72 15.50 -5.81 -2.84
C ASN A 72 15.23 -7.28 -2.47
N ARG A 73 14.78 -7.54 -1.24
CA ARG A 73 14.64 -8.88 -0.68
C ARG A 73 13.20 -9.19 -0.31
N HIS A 74 12.43 -8.19 0.09
CA HIS A 74 11.05 -8.39 0.52
C HIS A 74 10.03 -7.75 -0.42
N ILE A 75 8.91 -8.45 -0.60
CA ILE A 75 7.68 -7.90 -1.16
C ILE A 75 6.63 -7.85 -0.06
N VAL A 76 5.89 -6.75 0.04
CA VAL A 76 4.72 -6.62 0.92
C VAL A 76 3.45 -6.63 0.09
N PHE A 77 2.48 -7.47 0.45
CA PHE A 77 1.18 -7.54 -0.21
C PHE A 77 0.04 -7.44 0.79
N GLY A 78 -1.13 -7.01 0.31
CA GLY A 78 -2.37 -7.03 1.08
C GLY A 78 -3.05 -8.39 0.97
N LYS A 79 -3.39 -8.97 2.13
CA LYS A 79 -4.21 -10.16 2.26
C LYS A 79 -5.56 -9.78 2.85
N ASP A 80 -6.61 -10.01 2.08
CA ASP A 80 -8.01 -9.81 2.49
C ASP A 80 -8.61 -11.15 2.94
N LYS A 81 -9.44 -11.10 3.98
CA LYS A 81 -10.18 -12.24 4.50
C LYS A 81 -11.67 -11.96 4.36
N GLY A 82 -12.31 -12.69 3.46
CA GLY A 82 -13.76 -12.64 3.32
C GLY A 82 -14.31 -11.44 2.54
N GLY A 83 -13.47 -10.56 1.99
CA GLY A 83 -13.95 -9.45 1.15
C GLY A 83 -14.37 -8.22 1.94
N ASP A 84 -13.87 -8.06 3.17
CA ASP A 84 -14.24 -6.95 4.06
C ASP A 84 -13.35 -5.70 3.86
N GLU A 85 -12.37 -5.78 2.95
CA GLU A 85 -11.37 -4.75 2.65
C GLU A 85 -10.49 -4.35 3.86
N ASN A 86 -10.51 -5.15 4.94
CA ASN A 86 -9.60 -5.02 6.07
C ASN A 86 -8.30 -5.78 5.75
N TRP A 87 -7.49 -5.16 4.89
CA TRP A 87 -6.24 -5.74 4.44
C TRP A 87 -5.27 -5.96 5.60
N GLN A 88 -4.83 -7.20 5.77
CA GLN A 88 -3.62 -7.52 6.52
C GLN A 88 -2.41 -7.31 5.60
N LEU A 89 -1.36 -6.64 6.07
CA LEU A 89 -0.10 -6.57 5.33
C LEU A 89 0.78 -7.77 5.69
N VAL A 90 1.28 -8.44 4.66
CA VAL A 90 2.16 -9.61 4.78
C VAL A 90 3.42 -9.34 3.97
N ALA A 91 4.59 -9.52 4.59
CA ALA A 91 5.87 -9.55 3.91
C ALA A 91 6.18 -10.97 3.45
N VAL A 92 6.78 -11.11 2.26
CA VAL A 92 7.35 -12.34 1.76
C VAL A 92 8.80 -12.11 1.34
N ASP A 93 9.69 -12.95 1.84
CA ASP A 93 11.09 -13.01 1.43
C ASP A 93 11.17 -13.64 0.03
N VAL A 94 11.79 -12.93 -0.91
CA VAL A 94 11.82 -13.32 -2.32
C VAL A 94 12.60 -14.60 -2.52
N GLU A 95 13.70 -14.82 -1.80
CA GLU A 95 14.57 -15.98 -1.99
C GLU A 95 13.93 -17.25 -1.43
N SER A 96 13.52 -17.23 -0.16
CA SER A 96 13.01 -18.37 0.58
C SER A 96 11.50 -18.60 0.43
N GLY A 97 10.74 -17.57 0.04
CA GLY A 97 9.28 -17.60 0.06
C GLY A 97 8.67 -17.54 1.47
N ALA A 98 9.48 -17.33 2.51
CA ALA A 98 9.00 -17.23 3.88
C ALA A 98 8.10 -16.00 4.05
N GLN A 99 6.92 -16.19 4.62
CA GLN A 99 5.94 -15.13 4.84
C GLN A 99 5.88 -14.72 6.31
N ARG A 100 5.58 -13.44 6.55
CA ARG A 100 5.36 -12.87 7.88
C ARG A 100 4.25 -11.84 7.86
N ALA A 101 3.29 -12.00 8.76
CA ALA A 101 2.31 -10.96 9.06
C ALA A 101 3.00 -9.72 9.65
N LEU A 102 2.72 -8.55 9.07
CA LEU A 102 3.20 -7.25 9.56
C LEU A 102 2.17 -6.54 10.42
N THR A 103 0.90 -6.93 10.30
CA THR A 103 -0.25 -6.31 10.96
C THR A 103 -1.19 -7.38 11.51
N PRO A 104 -2.07 -7.05 12.48
CA PRO A 104 -3.07 -8.01 12.96
C PRO A 104 -3.96 -8.55 11.84
N GLU A 105 -4.46 -9.78 12.00
CA GLU A 105 -5.26 -10.47 10.98
C GLU A 105 -6.74 -10.06 10.97
N GLN A 106 -7.31 -9.62 12.10
CA GLN A 106 -8.74 -9.43 12.25
C GLN A 106 -9.09 -8.07 12.85
N GLY A 107 -10.15 -7.46 12.35
CA GLY A 107 -10.71 -6.22 12.88
C GLY A 107 -9.82 -4.99 12.71
N VAL A 108 -8.78 -5.09 11.87
CA VAL A 108 -7.81 -4.02 11.62
C VAL A 108 -7.64 -3.85 10.13
N ARG A 109 -7.81 -2.61 9.68
CA ARG A 109 -7.43 -2.16 8.35
C ARG A 109 -6.02 -1.59 8.42
N ALA A 110 -5.14 -2.13 7.57
CA ALA A 110 -3.83 -1.59 7.36
C ALA A 110 -3.72 -0.89 6.02
N GLN A 111 -2.97 0.21 5.98
CA GLN A 111 -2.65 0.92 4.76
C GLN A 111 -1.18 1.29 4.71
N VAL A 112 -0.53 1.06 3.58
CA VAL A 112 0.84 1.55 3.35
C VAL A 112 0.75 3.05 3.05
N LEU A 113 1.36 3.86 3.90
CA LEU A 113 1.41 5.32 3.76
C LEU A 113 2.61 5.76 2.94
N HIS A 114 3.77 5.13 3.15
CA HIS A 114 5.00 5.48 2.44
C HIS A 114 6.04 4.35 2.46
N THR A 115 6.88 4.30 1.43
CA THR A 115 8.11 3.50 1.37
C THR A 115 9.26 4.43 1.03
N SER A 116 10.48 4.13 1.48
CA SER A 116 11.62 5.05 1.30
C SER A 116 12.91 4.33 0.95
N PRO A 117 13.68 4.82 -0.05
CA PRO A 117 15.05 4.35 -0.30
C PRO A 117 15.98 4.58 0.90
N GLY A 118 15.74 5.63 1.69
CA GLY A 118 16.52 5.94 2.89
C GLY A 118 16.22 5.02 4.07
N ARG A 119 15.17 4.19 3.97
CA ARG A 119 14.76 3.22 5.00
C ARG A 119 14.37 1.89 4.32
N PRO A 120 15.34 1.16 3.76
CA PRO A 120 15.07 0.15 2.74
C PRO A 120 14.21 -1.04 3.19
N SER A 121 14.29 -1.39 4.48
CA SER A 121 13.53 -2.49 5.09
C SER A 121 12.36 -2.01 5.96
N GLU A 122 11.97 -0.74 5.87
CA GLU A 122 10.87 -0.19 6.67
C GLU A 122 9.75 0.36 5.80
N PHE A 123 8.51 0.14 6.22
CA PHE A 123 7.32 0.77 5.66
C PHE A 123 6.71 1.70 6.70
N LEU A 124 6.14 2.81 6.25
CA LEU A 124 5.24 3.61 7.06
C LEU A 124 3.82 3.09 6.83
N VAL A 125 3.16 2.65 7.90
CA VAL A 125 1.87 1.96 7.85
C VAL A 125 0.88 2.66 8.78
N GLY A 126 -0.33 2.93 8.27
CA GLY A 126 -1.47 3.32 9.08
C GLY A 126 -2.22 2.10 9.59
N LEU A 127 -2.57 2.05 10.88
CA LEU A 127 -3.37 1.00 11.52
C LEU A 127 -4.48 1.59 12.37
N ASN A 128 -5.70 1.11 12.19
CA ASN A 128 -6.87 1.51 13.01
C ASN A 128 -7.18 0.50 14.13
N ASP A 129 -6.16 -0.17 14.67
CA ASP A 129 -6.31 -1.20 15.71
C ASP A 129 -6.67 -0.64 17.09
N ARG A 130 -6.20 0.56 17.41
CA ARG A 130 -6.57 1.29 18.63
C ARG A 130 -7.98 1.88 18.57
N ASP A 131 -8.32 2.50 17.45
CA ASP A 131 -9.61 3.15 17.20
C ASP A 131 -10.03 2.89 15.75
N PRO A 132 -11.16 2.21 15.50
CA PRO A 132 -11.56 1.84 14.15
C PRO A 132 -11.79 3.04 13.22
N LYS A 133 -11.99 4.25 13.77
CA LYS A 133 -12.17 5.48 13.00
C LYS A 133 -10.85 6.04 12.46
N TRP A 134 -9.75 5.87 13.20
CA TRP A 134 -8.52 6.61 12.97
C TRP A 134 -7.31 5.69 12.88
N HIS A 135 -6.51 5.90 11.84
CA HIS A 135 -5.26 5.17 11.70
C HIS A 135 -4.16 5.88 12.49
N ASP A 136 -3.60 5.19 13.49
CA ASP A 136 -2.29 5.52 14.05
C ASP A 136 -1.21 5.18 13.02
N VAL A 137 -0.09 5.89 13.07
CA VAL A 137 1.02 5.70 12.13
C VAL A 137 2.16 4.96 12.80
N TYR A 138 2.61 3.88 12.17
CA TYR A 138 3.70 3.03 12.61
C TYR A 138 4.79 2.93 11.56
N ARG A 139 6.04 2.88 12.01
CA ARG A 139 7.16 2.30 11.25
C ARG A 139 7.14 0.80 11.45
N VAL A 140 7.20 0.05 10.35
CA VAL A 140 7.17 -1.41 10.39
C VAL A 140 8.37 -1.95 9.63
N ASP A 141 9.23 -2.68 10.33
CA ASP A 141 10.33 -3.41 9.72
C ASP A 141 9.78 -4.66 9.02
N VAL A 142 9.97 -4.75 7.70
CA VAL A 142 9.37 -5.82 6.88
C VAL A 142 10.03 -7.19 7.10
N ALA A 143 11.29 -7.20 7.56
CA ALA A 143 12.07 -8.41 7.76
C ALA A 143 11.78 -9.06 9.12
N THR A 144 11.35 -8.29 10.12
CA THR A 144 11.13 -8.75 11.50
C THR A 144 9.67 -8.63 11.94
N GLY A 145 8.88 -7.76 11.31
CA GLY A 145 7.54 -7.39 11.76
C GLY A 145 7.53 -6.46 12.98
N LYS A 146 8.69 -5.95 13.42
CA LYS A 146 8.77 -5.01 14.53
C LYS A 146 8.05 -3.71 14.15
N ARG A 147 7.16 -3.24 15.03
CA ARG A 147 6.39 -2.00 14.86
C ARG A 147 6.82 -0.95 15.87
N GLU A 148 7.05 0.27 15.42
CA GLU A 148 7.35 1.44 16.25
C GLU A 148 6.32 2.53 15.96
N LEU A 149 5.66 3.04 17.00
CA LEU A 149 4.68 4.12 16.86
C LEU A 149 5.38 5.42 16.45
N VAL A 150 4.89 6.04 15.37
CA VAL A 150 5.35 7.36 14.88
C VAL A 150 4.37 8.45 15.30
N ARG A 151 3.06 8.21 15.13
CA ARG A 151 2.01 9.17 15.50
C ARG A 151 0.79 8.43 16.00
N LYS A 152 0.37 8.77 17.21
CA LYS A 152 -0.98 8.48 17.68
C LYS A 152 -1.93 9.53 17.08
N ASN A 153 -2.92 9.09 16.32
CA ASN A 153 -3.86 9.96 15.64
C ASN A 153 -5.03 10.30 16.58
N GLU A 154 -4.87 11.39 17.31
CA GLU A 154 -5.91 11.95 18.20
C GLU A 154 -6.52 13.23 17.61
N ASP A 155 -6.00 13.67 16.46
CA ASP A 155 -6.35 14.92 15.80
C ASP A 155 -7.54 14.77 14.85
N GLY A 156 -7.97 13.53 14.59
CA GLY A 156 -9.06 13.21 13.67
C GLY A 156 -8.67 13.31 12.19
N PHE A 157 -7.43 12.97 11.84
CA PHE A 157 -7.01 12.88 10.45
C PHE A 157 -7.50 11.57 9.82
N ALA A 158 -8.12 11.66 8.64
CA ALA A 158 -8.51 10.50 7.84
C ALA A 158 -7.29 9.79 7.22
N GLY A 159 -6.20 10.53 7.00
CA GLY A 159 -4.97 9.99 6.44
C GLY A 159 -3.79 10.96 6.58
N PHE A 160 -2.61 10.47 6.19
CA PHE A 160 -1.38 11.25 6.21
C PHE A 160 -0.58 11.04 4.93
N ILE A 161 0.18 12.06 4.54
CA ILE A 161 1.19 11.99 3.49
C ILE A 161 2.54 12.27 4.15
N ALA A 162 3.53 11.42 3.85
CA ALA A 162 4.86 11.51 4.42
C ALA A 162 5.93 11.77 3.36
N ASP A 163 7.08 12.30 3.78
CA ASP A 163 8.28 12.35 2.95
C ASP A 163 9.15 11.09 3.08
N ASP A 164 10.21 10.99 2.27
CA ASP A 164 11.18 9.88 2.31
C ASP A 164 11.93 9.76 3.64
N GLY A 165 11.89 10.80 4.48
CA GLY A 165 12.37 10.74 5.86
C GLY A 165 11.40 10.05 6.83
N PHE A 166 10.21 9.66 6.36
CA PHE A 166 9.04 9.25 7.13
C PHE A 166 8.51 10.35 8.07
N ARG A 167 8.72 11.63 7.73
CA ARG A 167 8.06 12.73 8.43
C ARG A 167 6.67 12.92 7.84
N LEU A 168 5.66 13.04 8.70
CA LEU A 168 4.30 13.36 8.28
C LEU A 168 4.25 14.84 7.87
N ARG A 169 4.00 15.10 6.59
CA ARG A 169 4.01 16.45 6.01
C ARG A 169 2.62 17.01 5.82
N LEU A 170 1.65 16.14 5.51
CA LEU A 170 0.24 16.51 5.42
C LEU A 170 -0.62 15.54 6.23
N GLY A 171 -1.59 16.08 6.96
CA GLY A 171 -2.71 15.36 7.54
C GLY A 171 -3.99 15.79 6.84
N ILE A 172 -4.86 14.83 6.53
CA ILE A 172 -6.06 15.05 5.71
C ILE A 172 -7.30 14.99 6.58
N LYS A 173 -8.17 16.00 6.51
CA LYS A 173 -9.52 15.96 7.09
C LYS A 173 -10.56 16.18 6.01
N GLN A 174 -11.48 15.23 5.89
CA GLN A 174 -12.71 15.43 5.14
C GLN A 174 -13.64 16.37 5.90
N ARG A 175 -14.22 17.32 5.20
CA ARG A 175 -15.15 18.31 5.76
C ARG A 175 -16.60 17.95 5.46
N PRO A 176 -17.57 18.48 6.24
CA PRO A 176 -18.98 18.21 6.01
C PRO A 176 -19.52 18.63 4.63
N ASP A 177 -18.87 19.59 3.98
CA ASP A 177 -19.19 20.05 2.62
C ASP A 177 -18.62 19.14 1.53
N GLY A 178 -17.90 18.07 1.90
CA GLY A 178 -17.26 17.14 0.97
C GLY A 178 -15.89 17.58 0.48
N SER A 179 -15.36 18.72 0.94
CA SER A 179 -14.01 19.16 0.62
C SER A 179 -12.95 18.41 1.45
N ASP A 180 -11.74 18.30 0.90
CA ASP A 180 -10.57 17.77 1.58
C ASP A 180 -9.65 18.89 2.05
N ALA A 181 -9.39 18.97 3.35
CA ALA A 181 -8.50 19.95 3.93
C ALA A 181 -7.19 19.31 4.40
N TYR A 182 -6.08 19.92 4.00
CA TYR A 182 -4.74 19.43 4.26
C TYR A 182 -4.06 20.33 5.28
N PHE A 183 -3.51 19.74 6.34
CA PHE A 183 -2.89 20.43 7.47
C PHE A 183 -1.44 19.99 7.64
N ASP A 184 -0.61 20.81 8.27
CA ASP A 184 0.68 20.37 8.81
C ASP A 184 0.44 19.60 10.13
N PRO A 185 0.68 18.26 10.20
CA PRO A 185 0.49 17.48 11.42
C PRO A 185 1.33 17.96 12.62
N ALA A 186 2.43 18.67 12.38
CA ALA A 186 3.29 19.24 13.42
C ALA A 186 2.77 20.59 13.94
N ALA A 187 1.81 21.22 13.26
CA ALA A 187 1.21 22.49 13.64
C ALA A 187 -0.08 22.34 14.47
N VAL A 188 -0.69 21.15 14.51
CA VAL A 188 -1.94 20.90 15.24
C VAL A 188 -1.80 21.25 16.73
N GLY A 189 -2.84 21.90 17.27
CA GLY A 189 -2.87 22.38 18.67
C GLY A 189 -2.07 23.66 18.92
N LYS A 190 -1.44 24.24 17.88
CA LYS A 190 -0.79 25.56 17.96
C LYS A 190 -1.72 26.64 17.38
N LYS A 191 -1.37 27.91 17.55
CA LYS A 191 -2.11 29.07 17.00
C LYS A 191 -2.25 29.08 15.45
N LYS A 192 -1.75 28.08 14.74
CA LYS A 192 -1.75 27.93 13.28
C LYS A 192 -2.53 26.68 12.84
N ASP A 193 -3.65 26.35 13.49
CA ASP A 193 -4.49 25.20 13.11
C ASP A 193 -5.40 25.50 11.90
N GLU A 194 -4.85 26.22 10.92
CA GLU A 194 -5.48 26.49 9.64
C GLU A 194 -4.98 25.49 8.60
N PRO A 195 -5.82 25.07 7.64
CA PRO A 195 -5.38 24.22 6.54
C PRO A 195 -4.28 24.93 5.74
N LEU A 196 -3.28 24.17 5.30
CA LEU A 196 -2.30 24.62 4.31
C LEU A 196 -2.98 24.91 2.97
N PHE A 197 -3.91 24.04 2.58
CA PHE A 197 -4.78 24.22 1.42
C PHE A 197 -6.02 23.33 1.54
N VAL A 198 -7.01 23.61 0.68
CA VAL A 198 -8.28 22.89 0.62
C VAL A 198 -8.53 22.52 -0.83
N VAL A 199 -8.89 21.26 -1.07
CA VAL A 199 -9.41 20.80 -2.35
C VAL A 199 -10.93 20.83 -2.24
N PRO A 200 -11.63 21.62 -3.09
CA PRO A 200 -13.06 21.78 -3.00
C PRO A 200 -13.79 20.48 -3.41
N HIS A 201 -15.05 20.34 -3.00
CA HIS A 201 -15.78 19.06 -3.13
C HIS A 201 -15.92 18.57 -4.57
N GLU A 202 -16.01 19.49 -5.54
CA GLU A 202 -16.06 19.18 -6.97
C GLU A 202 -14.81 18.45 -7.48
N ASP A 203 -13.69 18.62 -6.77
CA ASP A 203 -12.38 18.10 -7.13
C ASP A 203 -11.87 17.03 -6.16
N ALA A 204 -12.51 16.85 -5.00
CA ALA A 204 -12.01 16.01 -3.90
C ALA A 204 -11.79 14.54 -4.31
N VAL A 205 -12.56 14.03 -5.28
CA VAL A 205 -12.41 12.66 -5.79
C VAL A 205 -11.35 12.50 -6.88
N THR A 206 -10.85 13.60 -7.45
CA THR A 206 -9.90 13.61 -8.58
C THR A 206 -8.58 14.31 -8.30
N THR A 207 -8.50 15.07 -7.21
CA THR A 207 -7.34 15.90 -6.87
C THR A 207 -6.75 15.46 -5.53
N THR A 208 -5.53 14.92 -5.58
CA THR A 208 -4.75 14.56 -4.39
C THR A 208 -3.28 14.92 -4.62
N PRO A 209 -2.51 15.26 -3.57
CA PRO A 209 -1.06 15.28 -3.68
C PRO A 209 -0.56 13.89 -4.07
N ILE A 210 0.35 13.82 -5.05
CA ILE A 210 0.88 12.56 -5.60
C ILE A 210 2.31 12.26 -5.15
N GLY A 211 2.96 13.23 -4.50
CA GLY A 211 4.33 13.12 -4.04
C GLY A 211 4.80 14.43 -3.43
N LEU A 212 5.95 14.38 -2.78
CA LEU A 212 6.64 15.54 -2.25
C LEU A 212 8.03 15.59 -2.86
N ASP A 213 8.56 16.79 -3.07
CA ASP A 213 9.95 16.93 -3.51
C ASP A 213 10.94 16.42 -2.42
N PRO A 214 12.26 16.28 -2.70
CA PRO A 214 13.23 15.87 -1.69
C PRO A 214 13.33 16.81 -0.48
N GLN A 215 12.82 18.04 -0.58
CA GLN A 215 12.70 19.00 0.52
C GLN A 215 11.35 18.83 1.28
N GLY A 216 10.50 17.93 0.79
CA GLY A 216 9.18 17.53 1.24
C GLY A 216 8.08 18.58 1.03
N ARG A 217 8.21 19.40 -0.01
CA ARG A 217 7.18 20.34 -0.44
C ARG A 217 6.23 19.72 -1.46
#